data_AF-A0A6I9N2E4-F1
#
_entry.id   AF-A0A6I9N2E4-F1
#
_cell.length_a   1.000
_cell.length_b   1.000
_cell.length_c   1.000
_cell.angle_alpha   90.00
_cell.angle_beta   90.00
_cell.angle_gamma   90.00
#
_symmetry.space_group_name_H-M   'P 1'
#
loop_
_entity.id
_entity.type
_entity.pdbx_description
1 polymer ?
#
loop_
_entity_poly.entity_id
_entity_poly.type
_entity_poly.pdbx_seq_one_letter_code
_entity_poly.pdbx_strand_id
1 'polypeptide(L)'
;MDFLLLVLRKLLHSNSCYVKIILMSATINCKQFSDYFGSPIRGKMNPAFVFEVEGAPYVIEEFYRDDLERLFQYRVNESTNLDDPYISVEMYNLAISLIQSFDELEGKGSRTAENKGKMTSSERGSVLVFLPGLGEISYMQEALAKLVHK
;
A
#
# COMPACT_ATOMS: atom_id res chain seq x y z
N MET A 1 -1.26 -19.37 -6.11
CA MET A 1 -2.34 -19.32 -5.09
C MET A 1 -3.58 -20.09 -5.54
N ASP A 2 -4.09 -19.84 -6.73
CA ASP A 2 -5.35 -20.45 -7.21
C ASP A 2 -5.36 -21.98 -7.23
N PHE A 3 -4.25 -22.58 -7.65
CA PHE A 3 -4.11 -24.04 -7.63
C PHE A 3 -4.26 -24.62 -6.21
N LEU A 4 -3.70 -23.95 -5.20
CA LEU A 4 -3.84 -24.37 -3.81
C LEU A 4 -5.31 -24.30 -3.36
N LEU A 5 -6.01 -23.21 -3.68
CA LEU A 5 -7.43 -23.04 -3.32
C LEU A 5 -8.30 -24.16 -3.92
N LEU A 6 -8.01 -24.58 -5.15
CA LEU A 6 -8.67 -25.71 -5.81
C LEU A 6 -8.43 -27.03 -5.05
N VAL A 7 -7.17 -27.31 -4.73
CA VAL A 7 -6.79 -28.52 -3.97
C VAL A 7 -7.46 -28.53 -2.60
N LEU A 8 -7.42 -27.40 -1.88
CA LEU A 8 -8.04 -27.25 -0.56
C LEU A 8 -9.55 -27.49 -0.62
N ARG A 9 -10.26 -26.93 -1.62
CA ARG A 9 -11.70 -27.17 -1.79
C ARG A 9 -12.01 -28.65 -2.00
N LYS A 10 -11.21 -29.36 -2.79
CA LYS A 10 -11.40 -30.80 -3.03
C LYS A 10 -11.16 -31.62 -1.75
N LEU A 11 -10.11 -31.31 -1.00
CA LEU A 11 -9.79 -32.02 0.24
C LEU A 11 -10.85 -31.82 1.32
N LEU A 12 -11.43 -30.61 1.42
CA LEU A 12 -12.54 -30.27 2.31
C LEU A 12 -13.75 -31.20 2.13
N HIS A 13 -14.03 -31.62 0.89
CA HIS A 13 -15.19 -32.45 0.56
C HIS A 13 -14.90 -33.96 0.59
N SER A 14 -13.63 -34.38 0.65
CA SER A 14 -13.28 -35.79 0.42
C SER A 14 -12.49 -36.48 1.54
N ASN A 15 -11.72 -35.77 2.37
CA ASN A 15 -10.69 -36.43 3.19
C ASN A 15 -10.87 -36.35 4.71
N SER A 16 -11.43 -35.28 5.28
CA SER A 16 -11.58 -35.21 6.75
C SER A 16 -12.62 -34.21 7.21
N CYS A 17 -13.60 -34.69 7.98
CA CYS A 17 -14.58 -33.84 8.67
C CYS A 17 -14.01 -33.06 9.87
N TYR A 18 -12.76 -33.34 10.25
CA TYR A 18 -12.08 -32.67 11.37
C TYR A 18 -11.18 -31.51 10.94
N VAL A 19 -10.87 -31.40 9.65
CA VAL A 19 -10.01 -30.33 9.13
C VAL A 19 -10.86 -29.11 8.81
N LYS A 20 -10.50 -27.98 9.42
CA LYS A 20 -11.12 -26.68 9.18
C LYS A 20 -10.15 -25.79 8.43
N ILE A 21 -10.66 -25.05 7.45
CA ILE A 21 -9.87 -24.09 6.67
C ILE A 21 -10.35 -22.68 7.03
N ILE A 22 -9.40 -21.80 7.33
CA ILE A 22 -9.64 -20.38 7.54
C ILE A 22 -8.92 -19.63 6.43
N LEU A 23 -9.67 -18.91 5.62
CA LEU A 23 -9.14 -18.05 4.56
C LEU A 23 -9.15 -16.61 5.09
N MET A 24 -7.97 -16.00 5.16
CA MET A 24 -7.79 -14.64 5.64
C MET A 24 -7.31 -13.75 4.49
N SER A 25 -7.89 -12.56 4.38
CA SER A 25 -7.46 -11.55 3.41
C SER A 25 -7.74 -10.15 3.94
N ALA A 26 -6.95 -9.18 3.45
CA ALA A 26 -7.11 -7.76 3.77
C ALA A 26 -7.92 -6.99 2.70
N THR A 27 -8.01 -7.50 1.46
CA THR A 27 -8.53 -6.72 0.31
C THR A 27 -9.39 -7.52 -0.67
N ILE A 28 -9.62 -8.81 -0.42
CA ILE A 28 -10.28 -9.70 -1.39
C ILE A 28 -11.80 -9.56 -1.38
N ASN A 29 -12.42 -9.82 -2.52
CA ASN A 29 -13.87 -9.93 -2.61
C ASN A 29 -14.36 -11.19 -1.87
N CYS A 30 -14.82 -11.00 -0.62
CA CYS A 30 -15.30 -12.07 0.25
C CYS A 30 -16.44 -12.89 -0.37
N LYS A 31 -17.28 -12.28 -1.22
CA LYS A 31 -18.43 -12.96 -1.84
C LYS A 31 -18.01 -14.07 -2.80
N GLN A 32 -17.02 -13.80 -3.66
CA GLN A 32 -16.54 -14.83 -4.60
C GLN A 32 -15.97 -16.03 -3.86
N PHE A 33 -15.25 -15.79 -2.76
CA PHE A 33 -14.68 -16.84 -1.94
C PHE A 33 -15.72 -17.59 -1.13
N SER A 34 -16.71 -16.89 -0.56
CA SER A 34 -17.80 -17.52 0.18
C SER A 34 -18.60 -18.47 -0.70
N ASP A 35 -18.88 -18.05 -1.94
CA ASP A 35 -19.62 -18.86 -2.90
C ASP A 35 -18.79 -20.05 -3.38
N TYR A 36 -17.49 -19.84 -3.66
CA TYR A 36 -16.59 -20.90 -4.11
C TYR A 36 -16.38 -22.00 -3.05
N PHE A 37 -16.19 -21.63 -1.78
CA PHE A 37 -16.03 -22.56 -0.67
C PHE A 37 -17.35 -22.98 -0.01
N GLY A 38 -18.49 -22.66 -0.64
CA GLY A 38 -19.80 -23.06 -0.17
C GLY A 38 -19.96 -24.58 -0.08
N SER A 39 -20.80 -25.02 0.84
CA SER A 39 -21.08 -26.44 1.10
C SER A 39 -22.54 -26.79 0.76
N PRO A 40 -22.81 -27.98 0.20
CA PRO A 40 -24.17 -28.40 -0.11
C PRO A 40 -24.90 -28.83 1.16
N ILE A 41 -26.02 -28.17 1.46
CA ILE A 41 -26.90 -28.48 2.60
C ILE A 41 -28.33 -28.61 2.08
N ARG A 42 -28.93 -29.81 2.23
CA ARG A 42 -30.32 -30.11 1.81
C ARG A 42 -30.61 -29.74 0.34
N GLY A 43 -29.66 -29.98 -0.56
CA GLY A 43 -29.80 -29.71 -1.99
C GLY A 43 -29.60 -28.24 -2.40
N LYS A 44 -29.23 -27.37 -1.47
CA LYS A 44 -28.86 -25.96 -1.74
C LYS A 44 -27.39 -25.73 -1.41
N MET A 45 -26.71 -24.91 -2.21
CA MET A 45 -25.36 -24.45 -1.92
C MET A 45 -25.44 -23.32 -0.90
N ASN A 46 -24.90 -23.54 0.30
CA ASN A 46 -24.79 -22.50 1.31
C ASN A 46 -23.37 -21.90 1.25
N PRO A 47 -23.24 -20.57 1.17
CA PRO A 47 -21.94 -19.92 1.13
C PRO A 47 -21.18 -20.14 2.44
N ALA A 48 -19.85 -20.11 2.38
CA ALA A 48 -19.01 -20.16 3.56
C ALA A 48 -19.21 -18.90 4.42
N PHE A 49 -19.06 -19.05 5.74
CA PHE A 49 -19.16 -17.93 6.67
C PHE A 49 -18.06 -16.89 6.40
N VAL A 50 -18.46 -15.62 6.37
CA VAL A 50 -17.57 -14.48 6.24
C VAL A 50 -17.57 -13.73 7.57
N PHE A 51 -16.37 -13.50 8.11
CA PHE A 51 -16.17 -12.66 9.29
C PHE A 51 -15.48 -11.39 8.84
N GLU A 52 -16.17 -10.27 8.94
CA GLU A 52 -15.61 -8.96 8.69
C GLU A 52 -15.15 -8.38 10.03
N VAL A 53 -13.87 -8.04 10.10
CA VAL A 53 -13.28 -7.41 11.28
C VAL A 53 -13.26 -5.92 11.00
N GLU A 54 -14.09 -5.17 11.72
CA GLU A 54 -14.10 -3.71 11.64
C GLU A 54 -12.76 -3.16 12.14
N GLY A 55 -12.10 -2.37 11.29
CA GLY A 55 -10.95 -1.55 11.66
C GLY A 55 -11.32 -0.08 11.55
N ALA A 56 -10.72 0.76 12.40
CA ALA A 56 -10.72 2.20 12.20
C ALA A 56 -9.46 2.54 11.39
N PRO A 57 -9.54 2.73 10.06
CA PRO A 57 -8.43 3.32 9.34
C PRO A 57 -8.18 4.71 9.94
N TYR A 58 -6.91 5.07 10.11
CA TYR A 58 -6.55 6.47 10.35
C TYR A 58 -7.07 7.32 9.18
N VAL A 59 -7.34 8.60 9.43
CA VAL A 59 -7.73 9.52 8.35
C VAL A 59 -6.56 9.60 7.37
N ILE A 60 -6.81 9.19 6.12
CA ILE A 60 -5.84 9.27 5.03
C ILE A 60 -6.25 10.44 4.14
N GLU A 61 -5.33 11.36 3.91
CA GLU A 61 -5.47 12.41 2.90
C GLU A 61 -4.81 11.91 1.60
N GLU A 62 -5.56 11.96 0.50
CA GLU A 62 -5.12 11.49 -0.81
C GLU A 62 -4.82 12.70 -1.71
N PHE A 63 -3.64 12.69 -2.33
CA PHE A 63 -3.21 13.72 -3.27
C PHE A 63 -2.83 13.05 -4.59
N TYR A 64 -3.31 13.63 -5.69
CA TYR A 64 -2.93 13.24 -7.04
C TYR A 64 -1.85 14.18 -7.57
N ARG A 65 -1.20 13.76 -8.66
CA ARG A 65 -0.15 14.54 -9.31
C ARG A 65 -0.60 15.97 -9.63
N ASP A 66 -1.82 16.14 -10.10
CA ASP A 66 -2.37 17.45 -10.50
C ASP A 66 -2.49 18.40 -9.28
N ASP A 67 -2.66 17.86 -8.08
CA ASP A 67 -2.69 18.66 -6.84
C ASP A 67 -1.32 19.22 -6.47
N LEU A 68 -0.25 18.56 -6.96
CA LEU A 68 1.15 18.92 -6.68
C LEU A 68 1.70 19.99 -7.64
N GLU A 69 1.03 20.28 -8.76
CA GLU A 69 1.48 21.27 -9.75
C GLU A 69 1.67 22.68 -9.15
N ARG A 70 0.95 23.00 -8.07
CA ARG A 70 1.09 24.29 -7.37
C ARG A 70 2.34 24.34 -6.48
N LEU A 71 2.79 23.18 -6.01
CA LEU A 71 3.92 23.05 -5.09
C LEU A 71 5.24 22.92 -5.85
N PHE A 72 5.20 22.30 -7.02
CA PHE A 72 6.37 22.08 -7.87
C PHE A 72 6.10 22.68 -9.25
N GLN A 73 6.98 23.57 -9.74
CA GLN A 73 6.92 24.14 -11.11
C GLN A 73 7.29 23.08 -12.17
N TYR A 74 6.61 21.94 -12.10
CA TYR A 74 7.02 20.71 -12.73
C TYR A 74 6.18 20.45 -13.97
N ARG A 75 6.62 21.01 -15.11
CA ARG A 75 6.02 20.69 -16.41
C ARG A 75 6.63 19.42 -16.96
N VAL A 76 6.08 18.28 -16.58
CA VAL A 76 6.37 17.03 -17.29
C VAL A 76 5.60 17.06 -18.60
N ASN A 77 6.31 17.24 -19.70
CA ASN A 77 5.78 16.99 -21.03
C ASN A 77 5.79 15.47 -21.24
N GLU A 78 4.80 14.77 -20.73
CA GLU A 78 4.74 13.32 -20.83
C GLU A 78 4.01 12.92 -22.12
N SER A 79 4.76 12.57 -23.16
CA SER A 79 4.29 11.59 -24.12
C SER A 79 4.54 10.21 -23.50
N THR A 80 3.64 9.75 -22.64
CA THR A 80 3.71 8.39 -22.10
C THR A 80 3.44 7.42 -23.24
N ASN A 81 4.49 6.76 -23.75
CA ASN A 81 4.30 5.56 -24.54
C ASN A 81 3.71 4.50 -23.62
N LEU A 82 2.42 4.21 -23.76
CA LEU A 82 1.76 3.16 -22.97
C LEU A 82 2.41 1.78 -23.17
N ASP A 83 3.07 1.58 -24.31
CA ASP A 83 3.72 0.31 -24.67
C ASP A 83 5.08 0.12 -23.97
N ASP A 84 5.68 1.19 -23.43
CA ASP A 84 6.96 1.12 -22.71
C ASP A 84 6.92 2.05 -21.48
N PRO A 85 6.26 1.63 -20.40
CA PRO A 85 6.17 2.43 -19.19
C PRO A 85 7.50 2.44 -18.45
N TYR A 86 8.05 3.64 -18.22
CA TYR A 86 9.26 3.84 -17.44
C TYR A 86 9.08 4.97 -16.42
N ILE A 87 9.90 4.96 -15.37
CA ILE A 87 9.99 6.07 -14.43
C ILE A 87 11.03 7.06 -14.98
N SER A 88 10.55 8.23 -15.37
CA SER A 88 11.39 9.31 -15.86
C SER A 88 12.27 9.88 -14.73
N VAL A 89 13.44 10.42 -15.09
CA VAL A 89 14.36 11.08 -14.11
C VAL A 89 13.63 12.22 -13.40
N GLU A 90 12.80 12.87 -14.19
CA GLU A 90 11.80 13.84 -13.82
C GLU A 90 10.94 13.41 -12.61
N MET A 91 10.37 12.22 -12.68
CA MET A 91 9.51 11.66 -11.63
C MET A 91 10.31 11.30 -10.36
N TYR A 92 11.54 10.82 -10.51
CA TYR A 92 12.43 10.59 -9.36
C TYR A 92 12.74 11.90 -8.63
N ASN A 93 13.04 12.98 -9.35
CA ASN A 93 13.29 14.29 -8.76
C ASN A 93 12.06 14.83 -8.01
N LEU A 94 10.85 14.60 -8.54
CA LEU A 94 9.61 14.95 -7.86
C LEU A 94 9.47 14.18 -6.54
N ALA A 95 9.64 12.85 -6.57
CA ALA A 95 9.57 12.00 -5.37
C ALA A 95 10.59 12.42 -4.30
N ILE A 96 11.82 12.74 -4.72
CA ILE A 96 12.87 13.28 -3.86
C ILE A 96 12.43 14.59 -3.20
N SER A 97 11.90 15.53 -4.00
CA SER A 97 11.49 16.84 -3.50
C SER A 97 10.33 16.73 -2.51
N LEU A 98 9.40 15.80 -2.74
CA LEU A 98 8.33 15.47 -1.80
C LEU A 98 8.87 14.95 -0.47
N ILE A 99 9.77 13.96 -0.50
CA ILE A 99 10.38 13.38 0.70
C ILE A 99 11.10 14.46 1.52
N GLN A 100 11.86 15.34 0.87
CA GLN A 100 12.51 16.47 1.54
C GLN A 100 11.50 17.45 2.14
N SER A 101 10.41 17.74 1.43
CA SER A 101 9.37 18.64 1.94
C SER A 101 8.69 18.08 3.20
N PHE A 102 8.44 16.78 3.26
CA PHE A 102 7.91 16.12 4.45
C PHE A 102 8.87 16.25 5.62
N ASP A 103 10.16 16.02 5.36
CA ASP A 103 11.20 16.14 6.37
C ASP A 103 11.31 17.56 6.97
N GLU A 104 11.24 18.57 6.11
CA GLU A 104 11.24 19.97 6.53
C GLU A 104 9.98 20.35 7.33
N LEU A 105 8.82 19.85 6.93
CA LEU A 105 7.54 20.13 7.60
C LEU A 105 7.55 19.57 9.03
N GLU A 106 8.05 18.34 9.21
CA GLU A 106 8.22 17.73 10.53
C GLU A 106 9.27 18.44 11.37
N GLY A 107 10.40 18.84 10.77
CA GLY A 107 11.46 19.61 11.45
C GLY A 107 11.01 20.99 11.95
N LYS A 108 10.11 21.67 11.23
CA LYS A 108 9.54 22.98 11.62
C LYS A 108 8.44 22.82 12.68
N GLY A 109 7.67 21.73 12.66
CA GLY A 109 6.63 21.42 13.64
C GLY A 109 7.15 21.33 15.09
N SER A 110 8.39 20.85 15.27
CA SER A 110 9.03 20.75 16.59
C SER A 110 9.31 22.11 17.26
N ARG A 111 9.50 23.20 16.49
CA ARG A 111 9.88 24.52 17.05
C ARG A 111 8.69 25.31 17.59
N THR A 112 7.47 24.99 17.16
CA THR A 112 6.26 25.73 17.56
C THR A 112 5.63 25.14 18.84
N ALA A 113 6.01 23.91 19.22
CA ALA A 113 5.51 23.20 20.40
C ALA A 113 6.36 23.39 21.67
N GLU A 114 7.45 24.18 21.64
CA GLU A 114 8.33 24.39 22.81
C GLU A 114 7.68 25.16 23.97
N ASN A 115 6.46 25.69 23.82
CA ASN A 115 5.77 26.44 24.88
C ASN A 115 4.77 25.63 25.73
N LYS A 116 4.70 24.30 25.58
CA LYS A 116 3.86 23.45 26.45
C LYS A 116 4.55 22.15 26.87
N GLY A 117 5.54 22.26 27.76
CA GLY A 117 5.87 21.35 28.88
C GLY A 117 5.64 19.84 28.79
N LYS A 118 5.66 19.22 27.61
CA LYS A 118 5.48 17.78 27.43
C LYS A 118 6.57 17.28 26.51
N MET A 119 7.42 16.42 27.07
CA MET A 119 8.49 15.71 26.37
C MET A 119 7.87 14.73 25.37
N THR A 120 7.35 15.23 24.25
CA THR A 120 7.03 14.41 23.08
C THR A 120 8.33 14.24 22.32
N SER A 121 8.86 13.02 22.28
CA SER A 121 9.87 12.64 21.29
C SER A 121 9.46 13.22 19.94
N SER A 122 10.39 13.85 19.22
CA SER A 122 10.17 14.29 17.84
C SER A 122 9.61 13.11 17.04
N GLU A 123 8.30 13.07 16.80
CA GLU A 123 7.64 12.03 16.01
C GLU A 123 7.93 12.32 14.54
N ARG A 124 9.16 12.01 14.12
CA ARG A 124 9.54 12.02 12.72
C ARG A 124 8.89 10.81 12.06
N GLY A 125 8.11 11.05 11.02
CA GLY A 125 7.44 10.02 10.25
C GLY A 125 8.43 9.22 9.42
N SER A 126 7.93 8.12 8.86
CA SER A 126 8.63 7.35 7.83
C SER A 126 7.85 7.45 6.52
N VAL A 127 8.56 7.65 5.41
CA VAL A 127 7.95 7.63 4.07
C VAL A 127 8.12 6.25 3.47
N LEU A 128 7.01 5.64 3.05
CA LEU A 128 6.99 4.38 2.30
C LEU A 128 6.80 4.69 0.81
N VAL A 129 7.77 4.33 -0.02
CA VAL A 129 7.73 4.53 -1.48
C VAL A 129 7.55 3.19 -2.18
N PHE A 130 6.58 3.10 -3.09
CA PHE A 130 6.35 1.93 -3.92
C PHE A 130 7.03 2.09 -5.28
N LEU A 131 7.92 1.15 -5.62
CA LEU A 131 8.66 1.12 -6.88
C LEU A 131 8.52 -0.28 -7.53
N PRO A 132 8.58 -0.38 -8.87
CA PRO A 132 8.20 -1.60 -9.59
C PRO A 132 9.20 -2.74 -9.42
N GLY A 133 10.48 -2.45 -9.19
CA GLY A 133 11.52 -3.46 -9.14
C GLY A 133 12.81 -3.02 -8.45
N LEU A 134 13.75 -3.96 -8.35
CA LEU A 134 15.02 -3.76 -7.65
C LEU A 134 15.88 -2.68 -8.32
N GLY A 135 15.81 -2.56 -9.65
CA GLY A 135 16.57 -1.56 -10.40
C GLY A 135 16.15 -0.14 -10.03
N GLU A 136 14.84 0.12 -10.02
CA GLU A 136 14.25 1.41 -9.64
C GLU A 136 14.48 1.70 -8.16
N ILE A 137 14.37 0.69 -7.30
CA ILE A 137 14.67 0.82 -5.86
C ILE A 137 16.13 1.25 -5.64
N SER A 138 17.07 0.57 -6.30
CA SER A 138 18.50 0.89 -6.17
C SER A 138 18.80 2.29 -6.69
N TYR A 139 18.21 2.67 -7.84
CA TYR A 139 18.35 4.02 -8.39
C TYR A 139 17.84 5.09 -7.42
N MET A 140 16.63 4.92 -6.87
CA MET A 140 16.05 5.86 -5.91
C MET A 140 16.89 5.95 -4.62
N GLN A 141 17.39 4.81 -4.13
CA GLN A 141 18.27 4.76 -2.96
C GLN A 141 19.56 5.56 -3.20
N GLU A 142 20.22 5.36 -4.35
CA GLU A 142 21.42 6.12 -4.71
C GLU A 142 21.13 7.62 -4.86
N ALA A 143 19.99 7.97 -5.46
CA ALA A 143 19.58 9.36 -5.64
C ALA A 143 19.32 10.06 -4.28
N LEU A 144 18.67 9.37 -3.34
CA LEU A 144 18.45 9.86 -1.97
C LEU A 144 19.77 9.96 -1.18
N ALA A 145 20.67 8.98 -1.31
CA ALA A 145 21.96 8.99 -0.61
C ALA A 145 22.84 10.19 -1.00
N LYS A 146 22.78 10.63 -2.26
CA LYS A 146 23.48 11.83 -2.74
C LYS A 146 23.01 13.11 -2.06
N LEU A 147 21.78 13.15 -1.55
CA LEU A 147 21.22 14.33 -0.87
C LEU A 147 21.65 14.42 0.59
N VAL A 148 21.89 13.28 1.25
CA VAL A 148 22.31 13.25 2.67
C VAL A 148 23.77 13.71 2.83
N HIS A 149 24.57 13.61 1.77
CA HIS A 149 25.98 14.00 1.77
C HIS A 149 26.25 15.46 1.34
N LYS A 150 25.21 16.29 1.23
CA LYS A 150 25.31 17.70 0.87
C LYS A 150 24.84 18.59 2.02
#